data_AF-A0A4P7R8M4-F1
#
_entry.id   AF-A0A4P7R8M4-F1
#
_cell.length_a   1.000
_cell.length_b   1.000
_cell.length_c   1.000
_cell.angle_alpha   90.00
_cell.angle_beta   90.00
_cell.angle_gamma   90.00
#
_symmetry.space_group_name_H-M   'P 1'
#
loop_
_entity.id
_entity.type
_entity.pdbx_description
1 polymer ?
#
loop_
_entity_poly.entity_id
_entity_poly.type
_entity_poly.pdbx_seq_one_letter_code
_entity_poly.pdbx_strand_id
1 'polypeptide(L)'
;MTNLAAYILAVTDVPERVEDAENLQQSLNSLRLFDSVEIVPAIYWKNESSAIDFISKHPDYGFTERYLTACRKGQACCTLSHISLWQNLLNSVHDGAMVFEDDIYVEDSGHLREIAESISRRPDIDWLRIHLHKAFRDEILQSPELDIFVNDPSVYGFAAYYVSRQGAEKLLRNFQTIDNNVDVIVPELGRSNRLTCRTVHKVVVEHHPFDGDVEDLAQRHEIERLQIKLQKSPSTIYSSPCFQPGERLHRMMMIPQQVRQLKEQGYTVLRGVFAQDEIVQARSQILANHALFKNTRSNPSSLHLAGFHRFPELESLHTNLATNEAVLDLLAASVKSGRVRTIGLSDITINRSQNWHKDLLRGKFRHHLGDESTYWNTDDGGVYKALLYLQKGASLKVIEGSHLEQTSLNSDSFSEPTDEARVREIPVEAGDTVIMDIRVSHRGSPEVLFQPSEPVLPPRILISTVSGCVDGKLTKAMEIGNFHRLVDWMERHP
;
A
#
# COMPACT_ATOMS: atom_id res chain seq x y z
N MET A 1 -20.03 -3.15 -35.29
CA MET A 1 -20.38 -2.15 -34.25
C MET A 1 -19.59 -2.56 -33.03
N THR A 2 -18.70 -1.70 -32.54
CA THR A 2 -18.03 -1.92 -31.25
C THR A 2 -19.05 -1.77 -30.14
N ASN A 3 -19.04 -2.71 -29.20
CA ASN A 3 -19.91 -2.67 -28.04
C ASN A 3 -19.36 -1.63 -27.05
N LEU A 4 -20.02 -0.49 -26.87
CA LEU A 4 -19.48 0.66 -26.13
C LEU A 4 -20.37 1.01 -24.93
N ALA A 5 -19.78 1.06 -23.75
CA ALA A 5 -20.44 1.58 -22.55
C ALA A 5 -20.13 3.07 -22.34
N ALA A 6 -21.00 3.74 -21.58
CA ALA A 6 -20.68 4.99 -20.91
C ALA A 6 -20.77 4.82 -19.39
N TYR A 7 -19.73 5.27 -18.68
CA TYR A 7 -19.68 5.28 -17.23
C TYR A 7 -19.59 6.72 -16.73
N ILE A 8 -20.45 7.07 -15.78
CA ILE A 8 -20.46 8.37 -15.11
C ILE A 8 -19.98 8.16 -13.69
N LEU A 9 -18.80 8.67 -13.38
CA LEU A 9 -18.19 8.57 -12.07
C LEU A 9 -18.76 9.65 -11.15
N ALA A 10 -19.52 9.24 -10.13
CA ALA A 10 -20.23 10.19 -9.27
C ALA A 10 -19.98 9.96 -7.78
N VAL A 11 -19.79 11.05 -7.03
CA VAL A 11 -19.75 10.99 -5.56
C VAL A 11 -21.19 10.84 -5.05
N THR A 12 -21.66 9.60 -4.94
CA THR A 12 -23.07 9.29 -4.61
C THR A 12 -23.50 9.72 -3.22
N ASP A 13 -22.56 10.04 -2.34
CA ASP A 13 -22.82 10.60 -1.00
C ASP A 13 -23.17 12.10 -1.03
N VAL A 14 -23.07 12.76 -2.20
CA VAL A 14 -23.37 14.20 -2.37
C VAL A 14 -24.58 14.35 -3.31
N PRO A 15 -25.77 14.72 -2.82
CA PRO A 15 -27.01 14.75 -3.61
C PRO A 15 -26.91 15.58 -4.90
N GLU A 16 -26.28 16.74 -4.85
CA GLU A 16 -26.06 17.63 -6.01
C GLU A 16 -25.25 16.92 -7.12
N ARG A 17 -24.23 16.15 -6.73
CA ARG A 17 -23.40 15.38 -7.67
C ARG A 17 -24.17 14.19 -8.27
N VAL A 18 -25.10 13.61 -7.51
CA VAL A 18 -26.02 12.58 -8.03
C VAL A 18 -26.97 13.18 -9.05
N GLU A 19 -27.55 14.35 -8.78
CA GLU A 19 -28.43 15.05 -9.71
C GLU A 19 -27.70 15.42 -11.01
N ASP A 20 -26.50 15.98 -10.94
CA ASP A 20 -25.69 16.29 -12.13
C ASP A 20 -25.37 15.00 -12.93
N ALA A 21 -25.03 13.89 -12.26
CA ALA A 21 -24.79 12.61 -12.89
C ALA A 21 -26.05 12.00 -13.54
N GLU A 22 -27.22 12.10 -12.91
CA GLU A 22 -28.49 11.65 -13.47
C GLU A 22 -28.89 12.47 -14.71
N ASN A 23 -28.67 13.77 -14.67
CA ASN A 23 -28.90 14.66 -15.82
C ASN A 23 -27.98 14.29 -16.99
N LEU A 24 -26.69 14.05 -16.74
CA LEU A 24 -25.75 13.56 -17.75
C LEU A 24 -26.18 12.18 -18.29
N GLN A 25 -26.60 11.26 -17.41
CA GLN A 25 -27.07 9.93 -17.80
C GLN A 25 -28.28 10.01 -18.75
N GLN A 26 -29.26 10.86 -18.44
CA GLN A 26 -30.42 11.09 -19.31
C GLN A 26 -30.01 11.65 -20.66
N SER A 27 -29.09 12.63 -20.67
CA SER A 27 -28.55 13.21 -21.90
C SER A 27 -27.88 12.15 -22.78
N LEU A 28 -26.95 11.36 -22.24
CA LEU A 28 -26.25 10.31 -22.98
C LEU A 28 -27.18 9.21 -23.50
N ASN A 29 -28.16 8.79 -22.70
CA ASN A 29 -29.18 7.81 -23.12
C ASN A 29 -30.01 8.32 -24.31
N SER A 30 -30.33 9.62 -24.33
CA SER A 30 -31.10 10.22 -25.44
C SER A 30 -30.37 10.15 -26.78
N LEU A 31 -29.02 10.14 -26.76
CA LEU A 31 -28.19 10.08 -27.96
C LEU A 31 -28.20 8.69 -28.61
N ARG A 32 -28.54 7.62 -27.86
CA ARG A 32 -28.52 6.22 -28.31
C ARG A 32 -27.18 5.83 -28.95
N LEU A 33 -26.08 6.26 -28.34
CA LEU A 33 -24.71 5.99 -28.79
C LEU A 33 -24.07 4.79 -28.10
N PHE A 34 -24.54 4.47 -26.89
CA PHE A 34 -23.94 3.49 -25.99
C PHE A 34 -24.90 2.32 -25.78
N ASP A 35 -24.34 1.14 -25.60
CA ASP A 35 -25.10 -0.07 -25.26
C ASP A 35 -25.59 -0.05 -23.80
N SER A 36 -24.83 0.63 -22.92
CA SER A 36 -25.25 0.97 -21.57
C SER A 36 -24.72 2.34 -21.14
N VAL A 37 -25.46 3.02 -20.26
CA VAL A 37 -25.03 4.27 -19.59
C VAL A 37 -25.26 4.09 -18.09
N GLU A 38 -24.19 4.01 -17.31
CA GLU A 38 -24.25 3.65 -15.90
C GLU A 38 -23.59 4.71 -15.01
N ILE A 39 -24.24 5.05 -13.90
CA ILE A 39 -23.62 5.83 -12.84
C ILE A 39 -22.85 4.87 -11.94
N VAL A 40 -21.55 5.09 -11.83
CA VAL A 40 -20.64 4.28 -11.02
C VAL A 40 -20.24 5.08 -9.79
N PRO A 41 -20.45 4.54 -8.57
CA PRO A 41 -20.06 5.23 -7.35
C PRO A 41 -18.55 5.47 -7.27
N ALA A 42 -18.16 6.72 -7.09
CA ALA A 42 -16.79 7.11 -6.80
C ALA A 42 -16.41 6.73 -5.37
N ILE A 43 -15.16 6.33 -5.19
CA ILE A 43 -14.57 6.17 -3.87
C ILE A 43 -14.35 7.57 -3.30
N TYR A 44 -14.96 7.83 -2.14
CA TYR A 44 -14.99 9.17 -1.55
C TYR A 44 -14.22 9.23 -0.24
N TRP A 45 -13.28 10.17 -0.14
CA TRP A 45 -12.39 10.26 1.02
C TRP A 45 -13.10 10.55 2.35
N LYS A 46 -14.30 11.19 2.33
CA LYS A 46 -15.09 11.38 3.57
C LYS A 46 -15.78 10.09 4.02
N ASN A 47 -15.90 9.11 3.12
CA ASN A 47 -16.38 7.78 3.40
C ASN A 47 -15.21 6.79 3.32
N GLU A 48 -14.33 6.84 4.33
CA GLU A 48 -13.09 6.03 4.37
C GLU A 48 -13.35 4.53 4.15
N SER A 49 -14.50 4.03 4.61
CA SER A 49 -14.92 2.63 4.42
C SER A 49 -14.96 2.23 2.94
N SER A 50 -15.41 3.11 2.04
CA SER A 50 -15.45 2.83 0.60
C SER A 50 -14.06 2.52 0.03
N ALA A 51 -13.04 3.26 0.46
CA ALA A 51 -11.67 3.08 0.01
C ALA A 51 -11.00 1.86 0.66
N ILE A 52 -11.26 1.64 1.95
CA ILE A 52 -10.77 0.48 2.70
C ILE A 52 -11.36 -0.82 2.12
N ASP A 53 -12.65 -0.84 1.82
CA ASP A 53 -13.34 -1.98 1.22
C ASP A 53 -12.77 -2.29 -0.17
N PHE A 54 -12.50 -1.26 -0.97
CA PHE A 54 -11.89 -1.42 -2.29
C PHE A 54 -10.51 -2.10 -2.19
N ILE A 55 -9.62 -1.55 -1.36
CA ILE A 55 -8.27 -2.08 -1.18
C ILE A 55 -8.29 -3.50 -0.62
N SER A 56 -9.20 -3.79 0.32
CA SER A 56 -9.33 -5.12 0.91
C SER A 56 -9.76 -6.17 -0.13
N LYS A 57 -10.60 -5.79 -1.09
CA LYS A 57 -11.03 -6.65 -2.21
C LYS A 57 -9.99 -6.72 -3.33
N HIS A 58 -9.15 -5.71 -3.46
CA HIS A 58 -8.16 -5.58 -4.54
C HIS A 58 -6.75 -5.30 -3.98
N PRO A 59 -6.15 -6.27 -3.26
CA PRO A 59 -4.82 -6.11 -2.64
C PRO A 59 -3.68 -6.06 -3.67
N ASP A 60 -3.98 -6.13 -4.97
CA ASP A 60 -3.01 -5.98 -6.05
C ASP A 60 -2.65 -4.52 -6.32
N TYR A 61 -3.39 -3.56 -5.76
CA TYR A 61 -3.15 -2.12 -5.95
C TYR A 61 -2.73 -1.50 -4.62
N GLY A 62 -1.50 -0.98 -4.56
CA GLY A 62 -0.95 -0.34 -3.37
C GLY A 62 -0.28 0.99 -3.69
N PHE A 63 -0.42 1.95 -2.79
CA PHE A 63 0.27 3.23 -2.91
C PHE A 63 1.65 3.16 -2.29
N THR A 64 2.59 3.93 -2.85
CA THR A 64 3.91 4.12 -2.23
C THR A 64 3.86 5.13 -1.09
N GLU A 65 4.69 4.93 -0.07
CA GLU A 65 4.82 5.86 1.06
C GLU A 65 5.22 7.26 0.59
N ARG A 66 6.14 7.35 -0.37
CA ARG A 66 6.56 8.61 -0.99
C ARG A 66 5.39 9.38 -1.59
N TYR A 67 4.45 8.68 -2.21
CA TYR A 67 3.28 9.32 -2.80
C TYR A 67 2.25 9.72 -1.74
N LEU A 68 1.91 8.81 -0.82
CA LEU A 68 0.92 9.10 0.22
C LEU A 68 1.32 10.27 1.11
N THR A 69 2.60 10.42 1.42
CA THR A 69 3.12 11.54 2.22
C THR A 69 3.01 12.90 1.52
N ALA A 70 2.87 12.92 0.18
CA ALA A 70 2.74 14.14 -0.60
C ALA A 70 1.33 14.37 -1.18
N CYS A 71 0.48 13.35 -1.24
CA CYS A 71 -0.82 13.43 -1.90
C CYS A 71 -1.97 13.78 -0.94
N ARG A 72 -3.02 14.35 -1.51
CA ARG A 72 -4.31 14.55 -0.82
C ARG A 72 -5.14 13.28 -0.83
N LYS A 73 -5.95 13.05 0.21
CA LYS A 73 -6.83 11.87 0.31
C LYS A 73 -7.72 11.71 -0.93
N GLY A 74 -8.26 12.81 -1.44
CA GLY A 74 -9.09 12.84 -2.64
C GLY A 74 -8.35 12.43 -3.91
N GLN A 75 -7.05 12.68 -4.02
CA GLN A 75 -6.26 12.25 -5.20
C GLN A 75 -6.07 10.73 -5.21
N ALA A 76 -5.80 10.13 -4.03
CA ALA A 76 -5.74 8.68 -3.89
C ALA A 76 -7.11 8.04 -4.18
N CYS A 77 -8.20 8.59 -3.63
CA CYS A 77 -9.55 8.08 -3.85
C CYS A 77 -10.04 8.23 -5.29
N CYS A 78 -9.71 9.34 -5.97
CA CYS A 78 -9.93 9.51 -7.41
C CYS A 78 -9.18 8.44 -8.22
N THR A 79 -7.92 8.17 -7.88
CA THR A 79 -7.15 7.11 -8.54
C THR A 79 -7.80 5.74 -8.38
N LEU A 80 -8.22 5.37 -7.16
CA LEU A 80 -8.92 4.10 -6.92
C LEU A 80 -10.27 4.04 -7.66
N SER A 81 -10.99 5.16 -7.76
CA SER A 81 -12.25 5.26 -8.51
C SER A 81 -12.08 4.89 -9.99
N HIS A 82 -11.00 5.36 -10.63
CA HIS A 82 -10.73 5.00 -12.02
C HIS A 82 -10.25 3.54 -12.17
N ILE A 83 -9.47 3.02 -11.22
CA ILE A 83 -9.11 1.60 -11.20
C ILE A 83 -10.38 0.74 -11.15
N SER A 84 -11.34 1.08 -10.28
CA SER A 84 -12.65 0.41 -10.19
C SER A 84 -13.39 0.42 -11.53
N LEU A 85 -13.44 1.57 -12.22
CA LEU A 85 -14.05 1.68 -13.55
C LEU A 85 -13.39 0.78 -14.59
N TRP A 86 -12.06 0.73 -14.62
CA TRP A 86 -11.34 -0.13 -15.56
C TRP A 86 -11.60 -1.61 -15.27
N GLN A 87 -11.72 -2.00 -13.99
CA GLN A 87 -12.12 -3.35 -13.62
C GLN A 87 -13.56 -3.66 -14.06
N ASN A 88 -14.49 -2.72 -13.90
CA ASN A 88 -15.87 -2.87 -14.38
C ASN A 88 -15.91 -3.09 -15.89
N LEU A 89 -15.11 -2.32 -16.66
CA LEU A 89 -14.97 -2.54 -18.10
C LEU A 89 -14.49 -3.97 -18.39
N LEU A 90 -13.41 -4.42 -17.73
CA LEU A 90 -12.85 -5.77 -17.93
C LEU A 90 -13.76 -6.91 -17.48
N ASN A 91 -14.74 -6.64 -16.61
CA ASN A 91 -15.76 -7.60 -16.19
C ASN A 91 -17.04 -7.54 -17.04
N SER A 92 -17.18 -6.53 -17.90
CA SER A 92 -18.31 -6.36 -18.81
C SER A 92 -18.10 -7.05 -20.16
N VAL A 93 -19.09 -6.98 -21.05
CA VAL A 93 -19.00 -7.47 -22.44
C VAL A 93 -18.55 -6.40 -23.45
N HIS A 94 -18.26 -5.17 -22.98
CA HIS A 94 -17.99 -4.02 -23.86
C HIS A 94 -16.54 -3.97 -24.35
N ASP A 95 -16.32 -3.54 -25.59
CA ASP A 95 -14.98 -3.41 -26.19
C ASP A 95 -14.22 -2.18 -25.66
N GLY A 96 -14.95 -1.21 -25.11
CA GLY A 96 -14.41 -0.02 -24.46
C GLY A 96 -15.50 0.74 -23.70
N ALA A 97 -15.09 1.81 -23.02
CA ALA A 97 -16.00 2.69 -22.30
C ALA A 97 -15.62 4.16 -22.50
N MET A 98 -16.63 5.03 -22.64
CA MET A 98 -16.48 6.45 -22.38
C MET A 98 -16.74 6.71 -20.90
N VAL A 99 -15.81 7.36 -20.23
CA VAL A 99 -15.86 7.73 -18.82
C VAL A 99 -16.07 9.24 -18.74
N PHE A 100 -17.01 9.65 -17.90
CA PHE A 100 -17.31 11.05 -17.57
C PHE A 100 -17.32 11.21 -16.06
N GLU A 101 -16.83 12.33 -15.53
CA GLU A 101 -17.05 12.74 -14.15
C GLU A 101 -18.43 13.40 -13.98
N ASP A 102 -18.93 13.43 -12.74
CA ASP A 102 -20.25 13.97 -12.38
C ASP A 102 -20.42 15.47 -12.60
N ASP A 103 -19.34 16.24 -12.78
CA ASP A 103 -19.42 17.68 -13.08
C ASP A 103 -19.26 18.03 -14.56
N ILE A 104 -19.38 17.04 -15.45
CA ILE A 104 -19.28 17.18 -16.90
C ILE A 104 -20.66 17.23 -17.57
N TYR A 105 -20.80 18.08 -18.58
CA TYR A 105 -21.94 18.05 -19.51
C TYR A 105 -21.48 17.97 -20.98
N VAL A 106 -22.37 17.48 -21.84
CA VAL A 106 -22.13 17.38 -23.29
C VAL A 106 -22.48 18.70 -23.97
N GLU A 107 -21.46 19.40 -24.47
CA GLU A 107 -21.60 20.67 -25.20
C GLU A 107 -21.98 20.41 -26.67
N ASP A 108 -21.36 19.41 -27.30
CA ASP A 108 -21.58 19.08 -28.71
C ASP A 108 -21.86 17.58 -28.91
N SER A 109 -23.14 17.24 -28.91
CA SER A 109 -23.60 15.86 -29.12
C SER A 109 -23.32 15.32 -30.53
N GLY A 110 -23.17 16.19 -31.52
CA GLY A 110 -22.85 15.82 -32.90
C GLY A 110 -21.42 15.30 -33.00
N HIS A 111 -20.46 16.04 -32.44
CA HIS A 111 -19.08 15.59 -32.38
C HIS A 111 -18.88 14.39 -31.44
N LEU A 112 -19.66 14.28 -30.36
CA LEU A 112 -19.62 13.08 -29.52
C LEU A 112 -20.01 11.81 -30.31
N ARG A 113 -21.04 11.90 -31.16
CA ARG A 113 -21.43 10.83 -32.07
C ARG A 113 -20.32 10.49 -33.06
N GLU A 114 -19.71 11.49 -33.68
CA GLU A 114 -18.59 11.30 -34.61
C GLU A 114 -17.40 10.59 -33.95
N ILE A 115 -17.07 10.95 -32.70
CA ILE A 115 -16.03 10.28 -31.91
C ILE A 115 -16.38 8.82 -31.67
N ALA A 116 -17.58 8.53 -31.19
CA ALA A 116 -18.02 7.17 -30.88
C ALA A 116 -18.03 6.28 -32.14
N GLU A 117 -18.46 6.81 -33.29
CA GLU A 117 -18.44 6.09 -34.55
C GLU A 117 -17.02 5.85 -35.06
N SER A 118 -16.13 6.82 -34.90
CA SER A 118 -14.77 6.76 -35.43
C SER A 118 -13.85 5.89 -34.59
N ILE A 119 -14.02 5.88 -33.26
CA ILE A 119 -13.19 5.06 -32.38
C ILE A 119 -13.39 3.56 -32.63
N SER A 120 -14.59 3.17 -33.08
CA SER A 120 -14.88 1.80 -33.50
C SER A 120 -13.98 1.29 -34.62
N ARG A 121 -13.37 2.19 -35.39
CA ARG A 121 -12.46 1.92 -36.52
C ARG A 121 -10.99 2.11 -36.15
N ARG A 122 -10.69 2.45 -34.89
CA ARG A 122 -9.35 2.79 -34.38
C ARG A 122 -8.97 1.89 -33.20
N PRO A 123 -8.82 0.57 -33.43
CA PRO A 123 -8.42 -0.37 -32.38
C PRO A 123 -6.99 -0.12 -31.87
N ASP A 124 -6.21 0.75 -32.52
CA ASP A 124 -4.89 1.19 -32.07
C ASP A 124 -4.95 2.11 -30.84
N ILE A 125 -6.09 2.76 -30.59
CA ILE A 125 -6.24 3.71 -29.49
C ILE A 125 -6.56 2.96 -28.20
N ASP A 126 -5.64 3.07 -27.24
CA ASP A 126 -5.87 2.54 -25.89
C ASP A 126 -6.70 3.49 -25.04
N TRP A 127 -6.42 4.79 -25.19
CA TRP A 127 -6.99 5.85 -24.36
C TRP A 127 -7.12 7.14 -25.17
N LEU A 128 -8.28 7.79 -25.07
CA LEU A 128 -8.57 9.03 -25.78
C LEU A 128 -9.13 10.07 -24.81
N ARG A 129 -8.45 11.19 -24.66
CA ARG A 129 -9.00 12.34 -23.94
C ARG A 129 -10.14 12.98 -24.74
N ILE A 130 -11.28 13.19 -24.08
CA ILE A 130 -12.45 13.85 -24.68
C ILE A 130 -12.60 15.27 -24.11
N HIS A 131 -12.28 15.47 -22.83
CA HIS A 131 -12.28 16.79 -22.21
C HIS A 131 -10.97 17.55 -22.52
N LEU A 132 -11.09 18.73 -23.12
CA LEU A 132 -9.95 19.61 -23.41
C LEU A 132 -9.72 20.60 -22.27
N HIS A 133 -8.72 20.31 -21.43
CA HIS A 133 -8.34 21.21 -20.35
C HIS A 133 -7.92 22.59 -20.89
N LYS A 134 -8.46 23.67 -20.29
CA LYS A 134 -8.28 25.06 -20.76
C LYS A 134 -6.81 25.46 -21.04
N ALA A 135 -5.87 24.94 -20.25
CA ALA A 135 -4.44 25.26 -20.39
C ALA A 135 -3.82 24.84 -21.74
N PHE A 136 -4.36 23.80 -22.39
CA PHE A 136 -3.84 23.27 -23.66
C PHE A 136 -4.88 23.31 -24.78
N ARG A 137 -6.09 23.75 -24.47
CA ARG A 137 -7.22 23.82 -25.42
C ARG A 137 -6.82 24.60 -26.68
N ASP A 138 -6.28 25.80 -26.52
CA ASP A 138 -5.97 26.67 -27.67
C ASP A 138 -4.89 26.07 -28.57
N GLU A 139 -3.88 25.41 -27.99
CA GLU A 139 -2.82 24.71 -28.73
C GLU A 139 -3.40 23.55 -29.56
N ILE A 140 -4.27 22.75 -28.95
CA ILE A 140 -4.93 21.61 -29.62
C ILE A 140 -5.89 22.09 -30.71
N LEU A 141 -6.70 23.13 -30.45
CA LEU A 141 -7.66 23.69 -31.40
C LEU A 141 -6.98 24.36 -32.61
N GLN A 142 -5.73 24.80 -32.46
CA GLN A 142 -4.92 25.38 -33.55
C GLN A 142 -4.10 24.34 -34.32
N SER A 143 -4.14 23.07 -33.91
CA SER A 143 -3.39 22.00 -34.59
C SER A 143 -3.86 21.84 -36.04
N PRO A 144 -2.94 21.80 -37.01
CA PRO A 144 -3.28 21.62 -38.43
C PRO A 144 -3.63 20.17 -38.80
N GLU A 145 -3.68 19.25 -37.83
CA GLU A 145 -4.00 17.84 -38.07
C GLU A 145 -5.44 17.68 -38.60
N LEU A 146 -5.59 16.92 -39.69
CA LEU A 146 -6.88 16.64 -40.34
C LEU A 146 -7.60 15.42 -39.74
N ASP A 147 -6.94 14.66 -38.87
CA ASP A 147 -7.54 13.53 -38.14
C ASP A 147 -8.37 14.08 -36.97
N ILE A 148 -9.49 13.41 -36.67
CA ILE A 148 -10.31 13.80 -35.52
C ILE A 148 -9.60 13.53 -34.19
N PHE A 149 -8.62 12.62 -34.19
CA PHE A 149 -7.80 12.24 -33.06
C PHE A 149 -6.35 12.66 -33.28
N VAL A 150 -5.85 13.49 -32.38
CA VAL A 150 -4.49 14.02 -32.42
C VAL A 150 -3.66 13.47 -31.27
N ASN A 151 -2.35 13.64 -31.29
CA ASN A 151 -1.51 13.28 -30.15
C ASN A 151 -1.91 14.11 -28.91
N ASP A 152 -2.05 13.48 -27.74
CA ASP A 152 -2.39 14.21 -26.49
C ASP A 152 -1.12 14.86 -25.89
N PRO A 153 -1.01 16.20 -25.88
CA PRO A 153 0.11 16.90 -25.26
C PRO A 153 -0.09 17.08 -23.74
N SER A 154 -1.29 16.83 -23.22
CA SER A 154 -1.66 17.24 -21.87
C SER A 154 -1.02 16.37 -20.78
N VAL A 155 -0.64 17.04 -19.69
CA VAL A 155 -0.13 16.41 -18.47
C VAL A 155 -1.19 16.27 -17.37
N TYR A 156 -2.41 16.78 -17.58
CA TYR A 156 -3.54 16.72 -16.64
C TYR A 156 -4.90 16.60 -17.37
N GLY A 157 -5.98 16.23 -16.66
CA GLY A 157 -7.36 16.48 -17.11
C GLY A 157 -8.23 15.22 -17.24
N PHE A 158 -8.35 14.44 -16.17
CA PHE A 158 -9.11 13.18 -16.09
C PHE A 158 -10.64 13.28 -16.08
N ALA A 159 -11.24 14.38 -16.55
CA ALA A 159 -12.68 14.60 -16.39
C ALA A 159 -13.57 13.84 -17.40
N ALA A 160 -13.10 13.64 -18.64
CA ALA A 160 -13.80 12.79 -19.61
C ALA A 160 -12.85 12.17 -20.63
N TYR A 161 -12.97 10.87 -20.85
CA TYR A 161 -12.10 10.11 -21.74
C TYR A 161 -12.75 8.82 -22.24
N TYR A 162 -12.23 8.26 -23.32
CA TYR A 162 -12.46 6.87 -23.68
C TYR A 162 -11.28 6.00 -23.25
N VAL A 163 -11.57 4.75 -22.88
CA VAL A 163 -10.59 3.70 -22.68
C VAL A 163 -11.05 2.42 -23.36
N SER A 164 -10.17 1.81 -24.15
CA SER A 164 -10.42 0.51 -24.75
C SER A 164 -10.20 -0.60 -23.71
N ARG A 165 -10.73 -1.80 -23.97
CA ARG A 165 -10.47 -2.96 -23.10
C ARG A 165 -8.97 -3.23 -22.94
N GLN A 166 -8.21 -3.16 -24.04
CA GLN A 166 -6.75 -3.29 -24.01
C GLN A 166 -6.09 -2.17 -23.20
N GLY A 167 -6.57 -0.94 -23.33
CA GLY A 167 -6.11 0.20 -22.54
C GLY A 167 -6.32 -0.02 -21.05
N ALA A 168 -7.50 -0.50 -20.64
CA ALA A 168 -7.80 -0.82 -19.25
C ALA A 168 -6.86 -1.92 -18.68
N GLU A 169 -6.57 -2.97 -19.44
CA GLU A 169 -5.59 -3.99 -19.04
C GLU A 169 -4.16 -3.43 -18.86
N LYS A 170 -3.74 -2.53 -19.75
CA LYS A 170 -2.45 -1.84 -19.63
C LYS A 170 -2.42 -0.93 -18.41
N LEU A 171 -3.49 -0.17 -18.18
CA LEU A 171 -3.62 0.72 -17.03
C LEU A 171 -3.56 -0.07 -15.72
N LEU A 172 -4.42 -1.07 -15.52
CA LEU A 172 -4.44 -1.87 -14.28
C LEU A 172 -3.09 -2.51 -13.96
N ARG A 173 -2.35 -2.99 -14.96
CA ARG A 173 -0.97 -3.51 -14.75
C ARG A 173 -0.01 -2.45 -14.23
N ASN A 174 -0.08 -1.21 -14.74
CA ASN A 174 0.79 -0.12 -14.30
C ASN A 174 0.39 0.46 -12.93
N PHE A 175 -0.87 0.30 -12.50
CA PHE A 175 -1.36 0.79 -11.20
C PHE A 175 -1.19 -0.22 -10.05
N GLN A 176 -0.52 -1.36 -10.25
CA GLN A 176 -0.22 -2.29 -9.15
C GLN A 176 0.67 -1.66 -8.06
N THR A 177 1.52 -0.71 -8.44
CA THR A 177 2.30 0.14 -7.53
C THR A 177 2.07 1.59 -7.91
N ILE A 178 1.35 2.32 -7.06
CA ILE A 178 0.88 3.68 -7.35
C ILE A 178 1.80 4.67 -6.65
N ASP A 179 2.62 5.36 -7.44
CA ASP A 179 3.60 6.34 -6.94
C ASP A 179 3.32 7.78 -7.38
N ASN A 180 2.21 7.98 -8.10
CA ASN A 180 1.70 9.29 -8.49
C ASN A 180 0.18 9.25 -8.70
N ASN A 181 -0.44 10.40 -8.94
CA ASN A 181 -1.87 10.48 -9.25
C ASN A 181 -2.15 10.04 -10.70
N VAL A 182 -3.39 9.65 -10.95
CA VAL A 182 -3.86 9.20 -12.27
C VAL A 182 -3.64 10.24 -13.39
N ASP A 183 -3.81 11.53 -13.07
CA ASP A 183 -3.58 12.64 -14.02
C ASP A 183 -2.15 12.67 -14.53
N VAL A 184 -1.16 12.23 -13.74
CA VAL A 184 0.25 12.22 -14.12
C VAL A 184 0.66 10.88 -14.76
N ILE A 185 0.23 9.76 -14.18
CA ILE A 185 0.66 8.42 -14.62
C ILE A 185 0.24 8.18 -16.08
N VAL A 186 -1.01 8.47 -16.44
CA VAL A 186 -1.52 8.11 -17.78
C VAL A 186 -0.82 8.90 -18.90
N PRO A 187 -0.62 10.22 -18.80
CA PRO A 187 0.22 10.95 -19.74
C PRO A 187 1.67 10.45 -19.80
N GLU A 188 2.26 10.02 -18.68
CA GLU A 188 3.60 9.40 -18.68
C GLU A 188 3.64 8.06 -19.43
N LEU A 189 2.59 7.25 -19.31
CA LEU A 189 2.44 6.02 -20.10
C LEU A 189 2.33 6.34 -21.60
N GLY A 190 1.59 7.40 -21.96
CA GLY A 190 1.54 7.93 -23.32
C GLY A 190 2.91 8.33 -23.85
N ARG A 191 3.62 9.20 -23.12
CA ARG A 191 4.97 9.69 -23.49
C ARG A 191 6.01 8.58 -23.60
N SER A 192 5.87 7.52 -22.81
CA SER A 192 6.76 6.35 -22.85
C SER A 192 6.32 5.26 -23.83
N ASN A 193 5.31 5.51 -24.67
CA ASN A 193 4.73 4.54 -25.63
C ASN A 193 4.26 3.23 -24.97
N ARG A 194 3.91 3.27 -23.67
CA ARG A 194 3.33 2.14 -22.94
C ARG A 194 1.79 2.12 -23.03
N LEU A 195 1.20 3.22 -23.50
CA LEU A 195 -0.22 3.39 -23.77
C LEU A 195 -0.38 4.27 -25.02
N THR A 196 -1.18 3.86 -25.99
CA THR A 196 -1.47 4.69 -27.17
C THR A 196 -2.51 5.75 -26.79
N CYS A 197 -2.03 6.93 -26.38
CA CYS A 197 -2.87 8.06 -25.99
C CYS A 197 -3.15 9.00 -27.17
N ARG A 198 -4.40 9.43 -27.28
CA ARG A 198 -4.88 10.45 -28.22
C ARG A 198 -5.72 11.48 -27.49
N THR A 199 -6.01 12.60 -28.15
CA THR A 199 -7.02 13.58 -27.72
C THR A 199 -7.88 14.01 -28.90
N VAL A 200 -9.08 14.49 -28.62
CA VAL A 200 -9.93 15.16 -29.62
C VAL A 200 -9.37 16.54 -29.98
N HIS A 201 -9.71 17.08 -31.14
CA HIS A 201 -9.27 18.40 -31.61
C HIS A 201 -10.40 19.46 -31.56
N LYS A 202 -11.52 19.14 -30.91
CA LYS A 202 -12.67 20.03 -30.71
C LYS A 202 -13.23 19.83 -29.30
N VAL A 203 -13.89 20.86 -28.80
CA VAL A 203 -14.61 20.76 -27.53
C VAL A 203 -15.90 20.00 -27.74
N VAL A 204 -16.09 18.96 -26.94
CA VAL A 204 -17.25 18.06 -27.00
C VAL A 204 -17.98 18.04 -25.66
N VAL A 205 -17.22 18.17 -24.58
CA VAL A 205 -17.70 18.20 -23.21
C VAL A 205 -17.01 19.31 -22.43
N GLU A 206 -17.71 19.85 -21.44
CA GLU A 206 -17.25 20.94 -20.58
C GLU A 206 -17.67 20.68 -19.13
N HIS A 207 -17.01 21.34 -18.18
CA HIS A 207 -17.47 21.35 -16.79
C HIS A 207 -18.65 22.30 -16.62
N HIS A 208 -19.59 21.97 -15.74
CA HIS A 208 -20.69 22.87 -15.40
C HIS A 208 -20.17 24.26 -14.96
N PRO A 209 -20.74 25.36 -15.51
CA PRO A 209 -20.40 26.71 -15.06
C PRO A 209 -20.78 26.87 -13.57
N PHE A 210 -19.89 27.47 -12.79
CA PHE A 210 -20.15 27.79 -11.38
C PHE A 210 -21.32 28.74 -11.20
N ASP A 211 -22.12 28.46 -10.18
CA ASP A 211 -23.27 29.26 -9.78
C ASP A 211 -23.18 29.56 -8.27
N GLY A 212 -22.16 30.33 -7.85
CA GLY A 212 -21.97 30.76 -6.46
C GLY A 212 -21.41 32.18 -6.38
N ASP A 213 -21.35 32.74 -5.16
CA ASP A 213 -20.96 34.14 -4.96
C ASP A 213 -19.48 34.34 -4.57
N VAL A 214 -19.08 35.60 -4.38
CA VAL A 214 -17.70 35.99 -4.04
C VAL A 214 -17.30 35.53 -2.64
N GLU A 215 -18.25 35.39 -1.71
CA GLU A 215 -18.00 34.90 -0.35
C GLU A 215 -17.75 33.39 -0.34
N ASP A 216 -18.50 32.63 -1.15
CA ASP A 216 -18.26 31.19 -1.37
C ASP A 216 -16.89 30.92 -1.99
N LEU A 217 -16.48 31.75 -2.95
CA LEU A 217 -15.15 31.76 -3.56
C LEU A 217 -14.04 32.00 -2.52
N ALA A 218 -14.26 32.91 -1.56
CA ALA A 218 -13.27 33.28 -0.56
C ALA A 218 -12.98 32.17 0.46
N GLN A 219 -13.88 31.20 0.63
CA GLN A 219 -13.68 30.04 1.50
C GLN A 219 -12.89 28.89 0.84
N ARG A 220 -12.74 28.90 -0.49
CA ARG A 220 -12.03 27.86 -1.24
C ARG A 220 -10.51 27.96 -1.14
N HIS A 221 -9.80 26.90 -1.52
CA HIS A 221 -8.33 26.90 -1.59
C HIS A 221 -7.84 27.95 -2.60
N GLU A 222 -6.69 28.60 -2.35
CA GLU A 222 -6.19 29.72 -3.17
C GLU A 222 -6.15 29.43 -4.68
N ILE A 223 -5.76 28.20 -5.04
CA ILE A 223 -5.73 27.70 -6.43
C ILE A 223 -7.11 27.72 -7.11
N GLU A 224 -8.21 27.56 -6.36
CA GLU A 224 -9.59 27.55 -6.86
C GLU A 224 -10.23 28.94 -6.90
N ARG A 225 -9.59 29.96 -6.30
CA ARG A 225 -10.05 31.36 -6.30
C ARG A 225 -9.74 32.11 -7.60
N LEU A 226 -8.96 31.50 -8.50
CA LEU A 226 -8.71 32.05 -9.82
C LEU A 226 -10.02 32.04 -10.62
N GLN A 227 -10.48 33.20 -11.07
CA GLN A 227 -11.73 33.44 -11.84
C GLN A 227 -11.97 32.47 -13.01
N ILE A 228 -10.92 31.76 -13.46
CA ILE A 228 -10.90 30.87 -14.62
C ILE A 228 -11.26 29.41 -14.24
N LYS A 229 -11.29 29.05 -12.94
CA LYS A 229 -11.43 27.67 -12.39
C LYS A 229 -12.74 27.43 -11.61
N LEU A 230 -13.78 28.17 -11.95
CA LEU A 230 -15.03 28.15 -11.22
C LEU A 230 -15.89 26.94 -11.65
N GLN A 231 -15.88 25.88 -10.83
CA GLN A 231 -16.81 24.72 -10.86
C GLN A 231 -17.94 24.90 -9.82
N LYS A 232 -19.17 24.46 -10.15
CA LYS A 232 -20.39 24.55 -9.28
C LYS A 232 -20.09 24.19 -7.82
N SER A 233 -19.55 23.01 -7.55
CA SER A 233 -19.09 22.62 -6.21
C SER A 233 -17.56 22.72 -6.11
N PRO A 234 -16.98 23.04 -4.92
CA PRO A 234 -15.53 23.00 -4.74
C PRO A 234 -15.03 21.59 -5.05
N SER A 235 -13.84 21.48 -5.66
CA SER A 235 -13.30 20.17 -6.01
C SER A 235 -13.17 19.35 -4.73
N THR A 236 -13.89 18.24 -4.64
CA THR A 236 -13.82 17.33 -3.49
C THR A 236 -12.41 16.75 -3.36
N ILE A 237 -11.63 16.74 -4.44
CA ILE A 237 -10.22 16.32 -4.48
C ILE A 237 -9.32 17.38 -3.85
N TYR A 238 -9.34 18.62 -4.32
CA TYR A 238 -8.41 19.66 -3.87
C TYR A 238 -8.77 20.26 -2.50
N SER A 239 -10.02 20.15 -2.09
CA SER A 239 -10.46 20.49 -0.72
C SER A 239 -10.11 19.40 0.31
N SER A 240 -9.72 18.20 -0.11
CA SER A 240 -9.38 17.12 0.81
C SER A 240 -8.04 17.36 1.51
N PRO A 241 -7.88 16.91 2.77
CA PRO A 241 -6.62 17.04 3.50
C PRO A 241 -5.54 16.11 2.92
N CYS A 242 -4.28 16.43 3.19
CA CYS A 242 -3.18 15.48 3.00
C CYS A 242 -3.29 14.32 3.98
N PHE A 243 -2.74 13.17 3.60
CA PHE A 243 -2.63 12.06 4.55
C PHE A 243 -1.75 12.44 5.75
N GLN A 244 -2.14 11.98 6.93
CA GLN A 244 -1.31 12.05 8.12
C GLN A 244 -0.67 10.68 8.38
N PRO A 245 0.66 10.58 8.52
CA PRO A 245 1.31 9.33 8.88
C PRO A 245 0.67 8.73 10.13
N GLY A 246 0.38 7.43 10.08
CA GLY A 246 -0.25 6.70 11.18
C GLY A 246 -1.77 6.79 11.25
N GLU A 247 -2.46 7.66 10.50
CA GLU A 247 -3.93 7.63 10.45
C GLU A 247 -4.44 6.36 9.75
N ARG A 248 -5.65 5.90 10.11
CA ARG A 248 -6.20 4.63 9.64
C ARG A 248 -6.19 4.50 8.12
N LEU A 249 -6.74 5.47 7.40
CA LEU A 249 -6.79 5.42 5.93
C LEU A 249 -5.40 5.35 5.30
N HIS A 250 -4.43 6.14 5.79
CA HIS A 250 -3.04 6.07 5.32
C HIS A 250 -2.47 4.66 5.49
N ARG A 251 -2.66 4.05 6.67
CA ARG A 251 -2.19 2.68 6.93
C ARG A 251 -2.82 1.69 5.97
N MET A 252 -4.14 1.73 5.82
CA MET A 252 -4.87 0.80 4.93
C MET A 252 -4.43 0.91 3.47
N MET A 253 -4.09 2.12 3.00
CA MET A 253 -3.60 2.38 1.64
C MET A 253 -2.20 1.82 1.37
N MET A 254 -1.39 1.64 2.42
CA MET A 254 -0.02 1.10 2.34
C MET A 254 0.03 -0.44 2.43
N ILE A 255 -0.94 -1.07 3.09
CA ILE A 255 -0.94 -2.52 3.37
C ILE A 255 -0.69 -3.37 2.12
N PRO A 256 -1.35 -3.16 0.96
CA PRO A 256 -1.10 -3.95 -0.24
C PRO A 256 0.37 -4.00 -0.65
N GLN A 257 1.05 -2.85 -0.63
CA GLN A 257 2.46 -2.76 -0.97
C GLN A 257 3.32 -3.47 0.08
N GLN A 258 3.01 -3.29 1.35
CA GLN A 258 3.74 -3.92 2.46
C GLN A 258 3.58 -5.45 2.46
N VAL A 259 2.38 -5.96 2.18
CA VAL A 259 2.13 -7.41 2.00
C VAL A 259 2.94 -7.95 0.82
N ARG A 260 3.01 -7.20 -0.29
CA ARG A 260 3.83 -7.60 -1.45
C ARG A 260 5.31 -7.67 -1.10
N GLN A 261 5.85 -6.64 -0.44
CA GLN A 261 7.22 -6.65 0.07
C GLN A 261 7.48 -7.84 1.00
N LEU A 262 6.56 -8.10 1.93
CA LEU A 262 6.69 -9.24 2.85
C LEU A 262 6.71 -10.58 2.11
N LYS A 263 5.87 -10.75 1.07
CA LYS A 263 5.82 -11.97 0.24
C LYS A 263 7.06 -12.15 -0.62
N GLU A 264 7.56 -11.08 -1.24
CA GLU A 264 8.67 -11.13 -2.20
C GLU A 264 10.05 -11.07 -1.51
N GLN A 265 10.21 -10.17 -0.55
CA GLN A 265 11.49 -9.86 0.12
C GLN A 265 11.62 -10.57 1.47
N GLY A 266 10.49 -10.96 2.09
CA GLY A 266 10.46 -11.62 3.39
C GLY A 266 10.37 -10.66 4.57
N TYR A 267 10.36 -9.35 4.32
CA TYR A 267 10.20 -8.34 5.35
C TYR A 267 9.51 -7.07 4.82
N THR A 268 9.04 -6.24 5.73
CA THR A 268 8.63 -4.85 5.48
C THR A 268 8.83 -4.01 6.75
N VAL A 269 8.87 -2.68 6.62
CA VAL A 269 9.05 -1.76 7.74
C VAL A 269 7.80 -0.91 7.90
N LEU A 270 7.20 -0.99 9.08
CA LEU A 270 6.14 -0.09 9.51
C LEU A 270 6.79 1.11 10.22
N ARG A 271 6.69 2.29 9.61
CA ARG A 271 7.32 3.52 10.11
C ARG A 271 6.47 4.19 11.17
N GLY A 272 7.11 4.67 12.25
CA GLY A 272 6.47 5.49 13.28
C GLY A 272 5.23 4.85 13.90
N VAL A 273 5.25 3.53 14.11
CA VAL A 273 4.12 2.77 14.67
C VAL A 273 3.86 3.16 16.12
N PHE A 274 4.93 3.50 16.84
CA PHE A 274 4.88 3.95 18.24
C PHE A 274 5.38 5.38 18.35
N ALA A 275 4.71 6.16 19.19
CA ALA A 275 5.07 7.54 19.48
C ALA A 275 6.35 7.60 20.33
N GLN A 276 7.05 8.74 20.27
CA GLN A 276 8.36 8.88 20.92
C GLN A 276 8.28 8.77 22.46
N ASP A 277 7.19 9.23 23.07
CA ASP A 277 6.92 9.09 24.50
C ASP A 277 6.72 7.63 24.90
N GLU A 278 5.98 6.84 24.10
CA GLU A 278 5.85 5.39 24.29
C GLU A 278 7.21 4.69 24.23
N ILE A 279 8.08 5.12 23.31
CA ILE A 279 9.44 4.58 23.19
C ILE A 279 10.30 4.93 24.40
N VAL A 280 10.25 6.17 24.88
CA VAL A 280 10.98 6.58 26.10
C VAL A 280 10.49 5.78 27.31
N GLN A 281 9.18 5.58 27.45
CA GLN A 281 8.60 4.78 28.52
C GLN A 281 9.04 3.31 28.43
N ALA A 282 8.97 2.70 27.25
CA ALA A 282 9.38 1.31 27.03
C ALA A 282 10.86 1.10 27.39
N ARG A 283 11.74 2.00 26.95
CA ARG A 283 13.17 1.97 27.31
C ARG A 283 13.36 2.05 28.82
N SER A 284 12.69 2.99 29.47
CA SER A 284 12.80 3.19 30.92
C SER A 284 12.34 1.96 31.69
N GLN A 285 11.21 1.37 31.29
CA GLN A 285 10.66 0.15 31.88
C GLN A 285 11.64 -1.04 31.74
N ILE A 286 12.26 -1.22 30.57
CA ILE A 286 13.25 -2.28 30.34
C ILE A 286 14.50 -2.07 31.21
N LEU A 287 15.04 -0.85 31.24
CA LEU A 287 16.27 -0.55 31.99
C LEU A 287 16.05 -0.64 33.51
N ALA A 288 14.87 -0.26 34.01
CA ALA A 288 14.50 -0.42 35.41
C ALA A 288 14.44 -1.90 35.84
N ASN A 289 14.17 -2.81 34.90
CA ASN A 289 14.06 -4.25 35.13
C ASN A 289 15.27 -5.03 34.58
N HIS A 290 16.43 -4.38 34.43
CA HIS A 290 17.65 -4.99 33.90
C HIS A 290 18.07 -6.30 34.61
N ALA A 291 17.76 -6.44 35.90
CA ALA A 291 18.08 -7.65 36.68
C ALA A 291 17.38 -8.93 36.18
N LEU A 292 16.28 -8.81 35.42
CA LEU A 292 15.60 -9.96 34.83
C LEU A 292 16.38 -10.59 33.67
N PHE A 293 17.30 -9.84 33.07
CA PHE A 293 17.99 -10.28 31.86
C PHE A 293 19.20 -11.14 32.18
N LYS A 294 19.45 -12.14 31.32
CA LYS A 294 20.62 -13.00 31.44
C LYS A 294 21.65 -12.63 30.38
N ASN A 295 22.93 -12.70 30.72
CA ASN A 295 24.00 -12.62 29.72
C ASN A 295 24.07 -13.94 28.96
N THR A 296 23.96 -13.87 27.63
CA THR A 296 23.93 -15.05 26.74
C THR A 296 25.10 -15.10 25.77
N ARG A 297 26.08 -14.19 25.90
CA ARG A 297 27.24 -14.07 25.03
C ARG A 297 28.53 -13.82 25.83
N SER A 298 29.66 -13.84 25.14
CA SER A 298 30.97 -13.48 25.71
C SER A 298 30.99 -12.05 26.26
N ASN A 299 30.25 -11.14 25.63
CA ASN A 299 30.18 -9.76 26.05
C ASN A 299 29.29 -9.55 27.30
N PRO A 300 29.80 -8.97 28.40
CA PRO A 300 29.02 -8.68 29.60
C PRO A 300 27.78 -7.81 29.38
N SER A 301 27.78 -6.96 28.35
CA SER A 301 26.67 -6.07 28.03
C SER A 301 25.56 -6.72 27.19
N SER A 302 25.78 -7.93 26.66
CA SER A 302 24.84 -8.62 25.79
C SER A 302 23.79 -9.38 26.60
N LEU A 303 22.63 -8.76 26.77
CA LEU A 303 21.56 -9.27 27.62
C LEU A 303 20.38 -9.75 26.79
N HIS A 304 19.73 -10.81 27.26
CA HIS A 304 18.57 -11.41 26.61
C HIS A 304 17.56 -11.88 27.65
N LEU A 305 16.30 -11.57 27.39
CA LEU A 305 15.15 -12.07 28.11
C LEU A 305 14.19 -12.76 27.14
N ALA A 306 14.17 -14.10 27.17
CA ALA A 306 13.27 -14.92 26.35
C ALA A 306 11.92 -15.16 27.05
N GLY A 307 10.84 -15.11 26.28
CA GLY A 307 9.47 -15.24 26.78
C GLY A 307 9.12 -14.15 27.80
N PHE A 308 9.48 -12.90 27.50
CA PHE A 308 9.34 -11.79 28.45
C PHE A 308 7.88 -11.46 28.83
N HIS A 309 6.91 -11.90 28.02
CA HIS A 309 5.48 -11.68 28.27
C HIS A 309 4.99 -12.33 29.58
N ARG A 310 5.79 -13.21 30.19
CA ARG A 310 5.49 -13.89 31.44
C ARG A 310 5.92 -13.11 32.68
N PHE A 311 6.66 -12.02 32.49
CA PHE A 311 7.12 -11.14 33.56
C PHE A 311 6.13 -9.99 33.66
N PRO A 312 5.35 -9.88 34.76
CA PRO A 312 4.33 -8.84 34.90
C PRO A 312 4.87 -7.42 34.68
N GLU A 313 6.13 -7.18 35.04
CA GLU A 313 6.80 -5.89 34.90
C GLU A 313 7.06 -5.50 33.45
N LEU A 314 6.96 -6.43 32.49
CA LEU A 314 7.26 -6.22 31.07
C LEU A 314 6.14 -6.70 30.13
N GLU A 315 5.09 -7.36 30.65
CA GLU A 315 3.97 -7.90 29.88
C GLU A 315 3.30 -6.84 28.99
N SER A 316 3.12 -5.63 29.50
CA SER A 316 2.51 -4.53 28.74
C SER A 316 3.22 -4.23 27.42
N LEU A 317 4.56 -4.41 27.36
CA LEU A 317 5.32 -4.21 26.13
C LEU A 317 5.00 -5.27 25.07
N HIS A 318 4.71 -6.50 25.49
CA HIS A 318 4.28 -7.56 24.59
C HIS A 318 2.88 -7.27 24.07
N THR A 319 1.94 -6.95 24.98
CA THR A 319 0.56 -6.62 24.62
C THR A 319 0.53 -5.46 23.65
N ASN A 320 1.21 -4.35 23.96
CA ASN A 320 1.25 -3.17 23.08
C ASN A 320 1.75 -3.50 21.68
N LEU A 321 2.79 -4.32 21.54
CA LEU A 321 3.31 -4.72 20.23
C LEU A 321 2.39 -5.73 19.51
N ALA A 322 1.86 -6.71 20.23
CA ALA A 322 1.04 -7.78 19.67
C ALA A 322 -0.38 -7.31 19.30
N THR A 323 -0.89 -6.25 19.93
CA THR A 323 -2.22 -5.69 19.68
C THR A 323 -2.20 -4.33 18.98
N ASN A 324 -1.03 -3.85 18.54
CA ASN A 324 -0.95 -2.62 17.77
C ASN A 324 -1.73 -2.77 16.45
N GLU A 325 -2.64 -1.83 16.15
CA GLU A 325 -3.51 -1.90 14.97
C GLU A 325 -2.72 -1.99 13.66
N ALA A 326 -1.65 -1.20 13.49
CA ALA A 326 -0.86 -1.21 12.27
C ALA A 326 -0.18 -2.57 12.03
N VAL A 327 0.31 -3.18 13.12
CA VAL A 327 0.91 -4.52 13.09
C VAL A 327 -0.15 -5.57 12.79
N LEU A 328 -1.29 -5.53 13.48
CA LEU A 328 -2.38 -6.50 13.30
C LEU A 328 -3.01 -6.41 11.91
N ASP A 329 -3.27 -5.21 11.39
CA ASP A 329 -3.87 -4.99 10.07
C ASP A 329 -2.98 -5.61 8.97
N LEU A 330 -1.67 -5.34 9.01
CA LEU A 330 -0.71 -5.94 8.06
C LEU A 330 -0.65 -7.47 8.21
N LEU A 331 -0.55 -7.98 9.43
CA LEU A 331 -0.46 -9.42 9.69
C LEU A 331 -1.73 -10.16 9.26
N ALA A 332 -2.91 -9.59 9.53
CA ALA A 332 -4.20 -10.13 9.08
C ALA A 332 -4.27 -10.16 7.54
N ALA A 333 -3.86 -9.09 6.87
CA ALA A 333 -3.81 -9.03 5.40
C ALA A 333 -2.77 -9.99 4.79
N SER A 334 -1.78 -10.42 5.58
CA SER A 334 -0.70 -11.32 5.13
C SER A 334 -1.05 -12.81 5.24
N VAL A 335 -2.12 -13.17 5.95
CA VAL A 335 -2.53 -14.57 6.16
C VAL A 335 -3.88 -14.87 5.55
N LYS A 336 -4.07 -16.09 5.03
CA LYS A 336 -5.28 -16.49 4.31
C LYS A 336 -6.57 -16.41 5.13
N SER A 337 -6.48 -16.68 6.43
CA SER A 337 -7.65 -16.68 7.32
C SER A 337 -8.09 -15.27 7.74
N GLY A 338 -7.28 -14.24 7.47
CA GLY A 338 -7.46 -12.89 8.02
C GLY A 338 -7.29 -12.82 9.54
N ARG A 339 -6.88 -13.91 10.21
CA ARG A 339 -6.78 -13.99 11.67
C ARG A 339 -5.41 -14.49 12.10
N VAL A 340 -4.81 -13.76 13.03
CA VAL A 340 -3.50 -14.10 13.60
C VAL A 340 -3.59 -14.28 15.11
N ARG A 341 -2.63 -15.03 15.64
CA ARG A 341 -2.41 -15.18 17.08
C ARG A 341 -0.92 -15.20 17.39
N THR A 342 -0.54 -14.76 18.59
CA THR A 342 0.83 -14.90 19.07
C THR A 342 1.14 -16.37 19.34
N ILE A 343 2.41 -16.76 19.21
CA ILE A 343 2.89 -18.12 19.48
C ILE A 343 3.71 -18.23 20.78
N GLY A 344 3.63 -17.19 21.62
CA GLY A 344 4.42 -17.07 22.86
C GLY A 344 5.94 -16.93 22.63
N LEU A 345 6.40 -16.70 21.40
CA LEU A 345 7.80 -16.37 21.13
C LEU A 345 7.93 -14.85 21.22
N SER A 346 8.50 -14.39 22.33
CA SER A 346 8.79 -12.98 22.55
C SER A 346 10.18 -12.82 23.16
N ASP A 347 10.92 -11.83 22.73
CA ASP A 347 12.29 -11.59 23.21
C ASP A 347 12.51 -10.09 23.44
N ILE A 348 13.24 -9.74 24.51
CA ILE A 348 13.90 -8.44 24.64
C ILE A 348 15.41 -8.69 24.63
N THR A 349 16.12 -7.93 23.80
CA THR A 349 17.58 -8.02 23.72
C THR A 349 18.22 -6.64 23.91
N ILE A 350 19.37 -6.62 24.60
CA ILE A 350 20.17 -5.41 24.84
C ILE A 350 21.60 -5.72 24.37
N ASN A 351 22.14 -4.90 23.47
CA ASN A 351 23.52 -5.03 22.94
C ASN A 351 23.88 -6.45 22.49
N ARG A 352 22.89 -7.17 21.93
CA ARG A 352 23.06 -8.56 21.56
C ARG A 352 23.61 -8.67 20.14
N SER A 353 24.72 -9.39 20.01
CA SER A 353 25.21 -9.81 18.69
C SER A 353 24.48 -11.06 18.20
N GLN A 354 24.35 -11.17 16.88
CA GLN A 354 23.70 -12.32 16.27
C GLN A 354 24.26 -12.53 14.87
N ASN A 355 24.78 -13.74 14.61
CA ASN A 355 25.23 -14.16 13.28
C ASN A 355 24.03 -14.49 12.37
N TRP A 356 24.31 -14.84 11.12
CA TRP A 356 23.30 -15.27 10.16
C TRP A 356 22.54 -16.50 10.66
N HIS A 357 21.22 -16.43 10.67
CA HIS A 357 20.35 -17.52 11.10
C HIS A 357 18.92 -17.31 10.55
N LYS A 358 18.07 -18.31 10.79
CA LYS A 358 16.61 -18.26 10.62
C LYS A 358 15.96 -18.58 11.96
N ASP A 359 14.84 -17.94 12.27
CA ASP A 359 14.09 -18.07 13.52
C ASP A 359 13.15 -19.31 13.53
N LEU A 360 13.61 -20.40 12.90
CA LEU A 360 12.95 -21.70 12.93
C LEU A 360 13.47 -22.54 14.11
N LEU A 361 12.68 -23.55 14.52
CA LEU A 361 13.10 -24.53 15.52
C LEU A 361 14.26 -25.39 14.99
N ARG A 362 15.30 -25.56 15.81
CA ARG A 362 16.55 -26.26 15.46
C ARG A 362 16.92 -27.31 16.51
N GLY A 363 17.93 -28.12 16.19
CA GLY A 363 18.49 -29.12 17.10
C GLY A 363 17.42 -30.06 17.65
N LYS A 364 17.40 -30.25 18.98
CA LYS A 364 16.44 -31.15 19.64
C LYS A 364 14.98 -30.76 19.46
N PHE A 365 14.66 -29.51 19.10
CA PHE A 365 13.29 -29.03 18.91
C PHE A 365 12.82 -29.08 17.44
N ARG A 366 13.72 -29.42 16.49
CA ARG A 366 13.39 -29.49 15.05
C ARG A 366 12.25 -30.44 14.75
N HIS A 367 12.13 -31.53 15.52
CA HIS A 367 11.10 -32.55 15.31
C HIS A 367 9.66 -32.02 15.38
N HIS A 368 9.42 -30.87 16.03
CA HIS A 368 8.11 -30.22 16.04
C HIS A 368 7.68 -29.63 14.70
N LEU A 369 8.63 -29.29 13.81
CA LEU A 369 8.34 -28.73 12.49
C LEU A 369 7.77 -29.76 11.51
N GLY A 370 7.89 -31.06 11.83
CA GLY A 370 7.54 -32.14 10.92
C GLY A 370 8.51 -32.21 9.72
N ASP A 371 7.98 -32.62 8.57
CA ASP A 371 8.76 -32.76 7.33
C ASP A 371 9.10 -31.41 6.69
N GLU A 372 10.24 -31.33 6.01
CA GLU A 372 10.73 -30.07 5.42
C GLU A 372 9.74 -29.41 4.45
N SER A 373 9.05 -30.21 3.63
CA SER A 373 8.02 -29.73 2.73
C SER A 373 6.87 -29.00 3.43
N THR A 374 6.62 -29.28 4.72
CA THR A 374 5.45 -28.77 5.45
C THR A 374 5.65 -27.34 5.95
N TYR A 375 6.86 -26.98 6.39
CA TYR A 375 7.14 -25.63 6.92
C TYR A 375 7.72 -24.65 5.90
N TRP A 376 8.10 -25.14 4.72
CA TRP A 376 8.39 -24.28 3.56
C TRP A 376 7.15 -23.98 2.71
N ASN A 377 6.11 -24.82 2.76
CA ASN A 377 4.84 -24.52 2.09
C ASN A 377 4.08 -23.38 2.81
N THR A 378 3.73 -22.33 2.05
CA THR A 378 3.09 -21.09 2.52
C THR A 378 1.63 -20.92 2.12
N ASP A 379 0.94 -21.98 1.67
CA ASP A 379 -0.43 -21.88 1.16
C ASP A 379 -1.41 -21.20 2.16
N ASP A 380 -1.10 -21.24 3.47
CA ASP A 380 -1.91 -20.64 4.54
C ASP A 380 -1.36 -19.28 5.07
N GLY A 381 -0.25 -18.78 4.51
CA GLY A 381 0.50 -17.62 5.00
C GLY A 381 1.75 -18.00 5.82
N GLY A 382 2.48 -16.99 6.30
CA GLY A 382 3.71 -17.15 7.09
C GLY A 382 3.51 -17.11 8.61
N VAL A 383 4.60 -17.36 9.33
CA VAL A 383 4.76 -16.97 10.74
C VAL A 383 5.71 -15.77 10.73
N TYR A 384 5.29 -14.68 11.37
CA TYR A 384 5.94 -13.38 11.24
C TYR A 384 6.38 -12.86 12.60
N LYS A 385 7.60 -12.33 12.63
CA LYS A 385 8.18 -11.65 13.78
C LYS A 385 8.04 -10.15 13.60
N ALA A 386 7.46 -9.49 14.60
CA ALA A 386 7.47 -8.04 14.72
C ALA A 386 8.66 -7.62 15.61
N LEU A 387 9.49 -6.72 15.09
CA LEU A 387 10.73 -6.24 15.69
C LEU A 387 10.62 -4.74 15.95
N LEU A 388 10.37 -4.35 17.20
CA LEU A 388 10.25 -2.96 17.63
C LEU A 388 11.60 -2.41 18.08
N TYR A 389 12.10 -1.40 17.36
CA TYR A 389 13.34 -0.71 17.68
C TYR A 389 13.10 0.48 18.60
N LEU A 390 13.82 0.51 19.73
CA LEU A 390 13.75 1.61 20.69
C LEU A 390 14.83 2.68 20.48
N GLN A 391 15.53 2.62 19.36
CA GLN A 391 16.54 3.59 18.95
C GLN A 391 16.73 3.54 17.44
N LYS A 392 17.19 4.65 16.86
CA LYS A 392 17.67 4.70 15.48
C LYS A 392 18.82 3.71 15.26
N GLY A 393 18.84 3.05 14.12
CA GLY A 393 19.95 2.20 13.72
C GLY A 393 19.72 1.49 12.40
N ALA A 394 20.68 0.66 12.03
CA ALA A 394 20.63 -0.15 10.81
C ALA A 394 21.28 -1.52 11.07
N SER A 395 21.03 -2.07 12.26
CA SER A 395 21.74 -3.25 12.75
C SER A 395 21.22 -4.58 12.18
N LEU A 396 19.98 -4.61 11.72
CA LEU A 396 19.40 -5.78 11.08
C LEU A 396 19.85 -5.84 9.63
N LYS A 397 20.39 -7.00 9.25
CA LYS A 397 20.62 -7.35 7.86
C LYS A 397 19.83 -8.58 7.50
N VAL A 398 19.26 -8.59 6.30
CA VAL A 398 18.45 -9.68 5.77
C VAL A 398 18.94 -10.09 4.39
N ILE A 399 18.65 -11.32 3.99
CA ILE A 399 18.82 -11.77 2.60
C ILE A 399 17.43 -11.77 1.97
N GLU A 400 17.18 -10.84 1.03
CA GLU A 400 15.89 -10.69 0.36
C GLU A 400 15.45 -12.01 -0.31
N GLY A 401 14.21 -12.43 -0.06
CA GLY A 401 13.62 -13.63 -0.68
C GLY A 401 14.10 -14.96 -0.10
N SER A 402 15.02 -14.95 0.87
CA SER A 402 15.58 -16.18 1.46
C SER A 402 14.54 -17.02 2.21
N HIS A 403 13.38 -16.48 2.57
CA HIS A 403 12.25 -17.23 3.14
C HIS A 403 11.56 -18.15 2.13
N LEU A 404 11.78 -17.93 0.82
CA LEU A 404 11.29 -18.78 -0.26
C LEU A 404 12.25 -19.94 -0.58
N GLU A 405 13.44 -19.94 0.04
CA GLU A 405 14.49 -20.92 -0.22
C GLU A 405 14.56 -21.96 0.89
N GLN A 406 14.28 -23.21 0.52
CA GLN A 406 14.48 -24.34 1.41
C GLN A 406 15.97 -24.48 1.74
N THR A 407 16.26 -24.39 3.03
CA THR A 407 17.63 -24.45 3.56
C THR A 407 17.68 -25.41 4.73
N SER A 408 18.81 -26.12 4.85
CA SER A 408 19.03 -27.06 5.94
C SER A 408 19.08 -26.34 7.29
N LEU A 409 18.38 -26.87 8.28
CA LEU A 409 18.39 -26.37 9.66
C LEU A 409 19.46 -27.04 10.53
N ASN A 410 20.36 -27.83 9.94
CA ASN A 410 21.41 -28.54 10.67
C ASN A 410 22.55 -27.62 11.12
N SER A 411 22.71 -26.45 10.49
CA SER A 411 23.74 -25.46 10.82
C SER A 411 23.30 -24.05 10.42
N ASP A 412 23.80 -23.04 11.13
CA ASP A 412 23.58 -21.62 10.81
C ASP A 412 24.35 -21.16 9.57
N SER A 413 25.43 -21.87 9.20
CA SER A 413 26.18 -21.61 7.96
C SER A 413 25.33 -21.67 6.69
N PHE A 414 24.24 -22.46 6.68
CA PHE A 414 23.28 -22.50 5.57
C PHE A 414 22.42 -21.23 5.45
N SER A 415 22.45 -20.35 6.45
CA SER A 415 21.77 -19.06 6.43
C SER A 415 22.69 -17.90 6.00
N GLU A 416 23.97 -18.17 5.77
CA GLU A 416 24.92 -17.18 5.27
C GLU A 416 24.65 -16.84 3.80
N PRO A 417 24.87 -15.57 3.40
CA PRO A 417 24.64 -15.15 2.02
C PRO A 417 25.63 -15.82 1.08
N THR A 418 25.09 -16.46 0.04
CA THR A 418 25.87 -16.88 -1.13
C THR A 418 25.98 -15.77 -2.18
N ASP A 419 25.06 -14.80 -2.12
CA ASP A 419 25.01 -13.62 -2.98
C ASP A 419 24.85 -12.35 -2.12
N GLU A 420 25.93 -11.58 -2.00
CA GLU A 420 25.96 -10.31 -1.27
C GLU A 420 25.05 -9.25 -1.90
N ALA A 421 24.69 -9.37 -3.19
CA ALA A 421 23.79 -8.42 -3.85
C ALA A 421 22.35 -8.50 -3.33
N ARG A 422 21.99 -9.58 -2.62
CA ARG A 422 20.68 -9.76 -1.96
C ARG A 422 20.68 -9.33 -0.50
N VAL A 423 21.85 -9.01 0.07
CA VAL A 423 21.94 -8.54 1.44
C VAL A 423 21.43 -7.10 1.50
N ARG A 424 20.48 -6.86 2.40
CA ARG A 424 19.97 -5.52 2.70
C ARG A 424 20.21 -5.19 4.15
N GLU A 425 20.65 -3.95 4.37
CA GLU A 425 20.66 -3.34 5.69
C GLU A 425 19.34 -2.61 5.89
N ILE A 426 18.70 -2.81 7.04
CA ILE A 426 17.36 -2.28 7.30
C ILE A 426 17.47 -1.04 8.21
N PRO A 427 17.41 0.18 7.65
CA PRO A 427 17.44 1.39 8.44
C PRO A 427 16.10 1.57 9.17
N VAL A 428 16.17 1.88 10.46
CA VAL A 428 15.04 2.08 11.36
C VAL A 428 15.25 3.31 12.22
N GLU A 429 14.17 4.02 12.51
CA GLU A 429 14.09 5.03 13.56
C GLU A 429 13.51 4.41 14.84
N ALA A 430 13.61 5.14 15.95
CA ALA A 430 12.96 4.73 17.19
C ALA A 430 11.43 4.80 17.02
N GLY A 431 10.72 3.71 17.29
CA GLY A 431 9.28 3.60 17.04
C GLY A 431 8.90 2.84 15.78
N ASP A 432 9.87 2.55 14.92
CA ASP A 432 9.63 1.68 13.76
C ASP A 432 9.51 0.21 14.18
N THR A 433 8.67 -0.52 13.46
CA THR A 433 8.52 -1.96 13.62
C THR A 433 8.84 -2.67 12.30
N VAL A 434 9.82 -3.58 12.32
CA VAL A 434 10.09 -4.45 11.16
C VAL A 434 9.23 -5.71 11.30
N ILE A 435 8.42 -6.00 10.28
CA ILE A 435 7.70 -7.28 10.17
C ILE A 435 8.51 -8.17 9.24
N MET A 436 8.86 -9.37 9.71
CA MET A 436 9.74 -10.28 8.98
C MET A 436 9.22 -11.71 9.09
N ASP A 437 9.22 -12.45 8.00
CA ASP A 437 8.94 -13.89 8.02
C ASP A 437 10.06 -14.62 8.80
N ILE A 438 9.69 -15.51 9.73
CA ILE A 438 10.68 -16.21 10.59
C ILE A 438 11.69 -17.05 9.80
N ARG A 439 11.41 -17.33 8.52
CA ARG A 439 12.26 -18.09 7.62
C ARG A 439 13.29 -17.23 6.88
N VAL A 440 13.22 -15.90 7.00
CA VAL A 440 14.24 -15.03 6.41
C VAL A 440 15.58 -15.27 7.10
N SER A 441 16.61 -15.50 6.29
CA SER A 441 18.00 -15.45 6.74
C SER A 441 18.33 -14.02 7.14
N HIS A 442 18.71 -13.83 8.39
CA HIS A 442 19.01 -12.51 8.92
C HIS A 442 20.11 -12.56 9.98
N ARG A 443 20.70 -11.39 10.26
CA ARG A 443 21.68 -11.20 11.32
C ARG A 443 21.49 -9.85 12.00
N GLY A 444 22.01 -9.75 13.22
CA GLY A 444 22.09 -8.49 13.96
C GLY A 444 23.46 -7.83 13.85
N SER A 445 23.77 -7.00 14.84
CA SER A 445 25.11 -6.41 14.98
C SER A 445 26.18 -7.51 15.18
N PRO A 446 27.38 -7.37 14.60
CA PRO A 446 28.50 -8.26 14.92
C PRO A 446 29.03 -7.99 16.34
N GLU A 447 29.61 -9.01 16.98
CA GLU A 447 30.13 -8.95 18.36
C GLU A 447 31.16 -7.83 18.59
N VAL A 448 31.95 -7.52 17.55
CA VAL A 448 32.98 -6.47 17.60
C VAL A 448 32.42 -5.09 17.97
N LEU A 449 31.17 -4.79 17.62
CA LEU A 449 30.54 -3.49 17.94
C LEU A 449 30.27 -3.28 19.44
N PHE A 450 30.34 -4.33 20.26
CA PHE A 450 30.07 -4.23 21.69
C PHE A 450 31.33 -4.32 22.53
N GLN A 451 32.51 -4.49 21.91
CA GLN A 451 33.77 -4.61 22.64
C GLN A 451 34.12 -3.32 23.42
N PRO A 452 34.74 -3.42 24.61
CA PRO A 452 34.92 -2.31 25.54
C PRO A 452 35.92 -1.20 25.09
N SER A 453 36.43 -1.24 23.86
CA SER A 453 37.38 -0.26 23.33
C SER A 453 36.74 1.03 22.81
N GLU A 454 35.40 1.09 22.74
CA GLU A 454 34.66 2.29 22.33
C GLU A 454 33.98 2.97 23.52
N PRO A 455 33.67 4.28 23.44
CA PRO A 455 32.83 4.94 24.45
C PRO A 455 31.53 4.14 24.66
N VAL A 456 31.05 4.08 25.92
CA VAL A 456 29.84 3.34 26.28
C VAL A 456 28.67 3.84 25.42
N LEU A 457 28.35 3.08 24.37
CA LEU A 457 27.24 3.40 23.50
C LEU A 457 25.94 3.27 24.30
N PRO A 458 24.94 4.14 24.03
CA PRO A 458 23.63 3.96 24.62
C PRO A 458 23.11 2.55 24.28
N PRO A 459 22.45 1.85 25.24
CA PRO A 459 22.00 0.48 25.01
C PRO A 459 21.12 0.36 23.77
N ARG A 460 21.48 -0.58 22.89
CA ARG A 460 20.69 -0.97 21.73
C ARG A 460 19.68 -2.02 22.15
N ILE A 461 18.42 -1.61 22.25
CA ILE A 461 17.32 -2.41 22.77
C ILE A 461 16.36 -2.77 21.64
N LEU A 462 15.99 -4.04 21.57
CA LEU A 462 15.04 -4.58 20.60
C LEU A 462 14.00 -5.41 21.34
N ILE A 463 12.72 -5.12 21.09
CA ILE A 463 11.59 -5.92 21.55
C ILE A 463 11.07 -6.71 20.36
N SER A 464 10.69 -7.97 20.57
CA SER A 464 10.05 -8.75 19.52
C SER A 464 8.93 -9.64 20.02
N THR A 465 7.96 -9.85 19.14
CA THR A 465 6.87 -10.81 19.29
C THR A 465 6.66 -11.56 17.98
N VAL A 466 6.18 -12.80 18.04
CA VAL A 466 5.90 -13.61 16.86
C VAL A 466 4.43 -14.01 16.84
N SER A 467 3.83 -13.84 15.67
CA SER A 467 2.44 -14.18 15.37
C SER A 467 2.36 -15.01 14.11
N GLY A 468 1.33 -15.84 14.00
CA GLY A 468 1.05 -16.60 12.79
C GLY A 468 -0.45 -16.80 12.59
N CYS A 469 -0.82 -17.35 11.42
CA CYS A 469 -2.19 -17.70 11.10
C CYS A 469 -2.78 -18.64 12.17
N VAL A 470 -3.99 -18.35 12.66
CA VAL A 470 -4.64 -19.10 13.76
C VAL A 470 -4.67 -20.60 13.47
N ASP A 471 -5.02 -20.97 12.23
CA ASP A 471 -5.21 -22.35 11.79
C ASP A 471 -3.98 -22.90 11.03
N GLY A 472 -2.86 -22.17 11.02
CA GLY A 472 -1.65 -22.52 10.28
C GLY A 472 -0.86 -23.67 10.90
N LYS A 473 -0.47 -24.66 10.10
CA LYS A 473 0.34 -25.80 10.55
C LYS A 473 1.69 -25.36 11.12
N LEU A 474 2.39 -24.46 10.42
CA LEU A 474 3.65 -23.90 10.87
C LEU A 474 3.49 -23.11 12.18
N THR A 475 2.42 -22.31 12.30
CA THR A 475 2.10 -21.58 13.54
C THR A 475 2.01 -22.53 14.73
N LYS A 476 1.23 -23.62 14.58
CA LYS A 476 1.06 -24.63 15.64
C LYS A 476 2.37 -25.34 15.99
N ALA A 477 3.16 -25.73 14.98
CA ALA A 477 4.46 -26.36 15.18
C ALA A 477 5.42 -25.44 15.95
N MET A 478 5.51 -24.17 15.53
CA MET A 478 6.36 -23.16 16.16
C MET A 478 5.92 -22.88 17.60
N GLU A 479 4.62 -22.78 17.85
CA GLU A 479 4.08 -22.57 19.20
C GLU A 479 4.45 -23.72 20.16
N ILE A 480 4.18 -24.97 19.78
CA ILE A 480 4.48 -26.14 20.62
C ILE A 480 5.98 -26.23 20.88
N GLY A 481 6.80 -26.12 19.82
CA GLY A 481 8.25 -26.22 20.00
C GLY A 481 8.84 -25.03 20.76
N ASN A 482 8.29 -23.83 20.60
CA ASN A 482 8.71 -22.68 21.40
C ASN A 482 8.35 -22.85 22.87
N PHE A 483 7.18 -23.40 23.19
CA PHE A 483 6.81 -23.74 24.57
C PHE A 483 7.85 -24.68 25.21
N HIS A 484 8.21 -25.78 24.55
CA HIS A 484 9.24 -26.70 25.06
C HIS A 484 10.63 -26.04 25.15
N ARG A 485 11.01 -25.22 24.17
CA ARG A 485 12.26 -24.45 24.20
C ARG A 485 12.31 -23.52 25.41
N LEU A 486 11.18 -22.92 25.77
CA LEU A 486 11.07 -21.98 26.86
C LEU A 486 11.08 -22.66 28.23
N VAL A 487 10.46 -23.83 28.37
CA VAL A 487 10.58 -24.68 29.56
C VAL A 487 12.04 -25.05 29.81
N ASP A 488 12.72 -25.57 28.79
CA ASP A 488 14.15 -25.92 28.85
C ASP A 488 15.05 -24.70 29.13
N TRP A 489 14.66 -23.50 28.67
CA TRP A 489 15.37 -22.26 28.99
C TRP A 489 15.26 -21.91 30.48
N MET A 490 14.07 -22.01 31.06
CA MET A 490 13.84 -21.73 32.49
C MET A 490 14.56 -22.72 33.39
N GLU A 491 14.53 -24.01 33.06
CA GLU A 491 15.24 -25.04 33.84
C GLU A 491 16.75 -24.78 33.90
N ARG A 492 17.33 -24.23 32.82
CA ARG A 492 18.75 -23.85 32.75
C ARG A 492 19.06 -22.51 33.40
N HIS A 493 18.06 -21.64 33.58
CA HIS A 493 18.23 -20.27 34.06
C HIS A 493 17.10 -19.90 35.04
N PRO A 494 17.07 -20.50 36.24
CA PRO A 494 16.06 -20.21 37.25
C PRO A 494 16.06 -18.75 37.72
#